data_AF-A0A2S9FVR5-F1
#
_entry.id   AF-A0A2S9FVR5-F1
#
_cell.length_a   1.000
_cell.length_b   1.000
_cell.length_c   1.000
_cell.angle_alpha   90.00
_cell.angle_beta   90.00
_cell.angle_gamma   90.00
#
_symmetry.space_group_name_H-M   'P 1'
#
loop_
_entity.id
_entity.type
_entity.pdbx_description
1 polymer ?
#
loop_
_entity_poly.entity_id
_entity_poly.type
_entity_poly.pdbx_seq_one_letter_code
_entity_poly.pdbx_strand_id
1 'polypeptide(L)'
;TVSYTTSNGTAVAGTDYTASTGVIEFAAGVTSRTVHVDILGDGVAESNETFTVTLSSPTGATIADGSAVGTITNDDVATPTPGNS
;
A
#
# COMPACT_ATOMS: atom_id res chain seq x y z
N THR A 1 14.31 15.93 -3.52
CA THR A 1 13.86 14.61 -3.04
C THR A 1 12.49 14.73 -2.41
N VAL A 2 11.79 13.62 -2.22
CA VAL A 2 10.51 13.52 -1.50
C VAL A 2 10.52 12.23 -0.70
N SER A 3 10.12 12.25 0.57
CA SER A 3 9.96 11.04 1.37
C SER A 3 8.60 10.40 1.13
N TYR A 4 8.50 9.08 1.28
CA TYR A 4 7.22 8.37 1.28
C TYR A 4 7.12 7.39 2.47
N THR A 5 5.90 7.11 2.91
CA THR A 5 5.59 6.14 3.96
C THR A 5 4.24 5.48 3.68
N THR A 6 4.14 4.18 3.88
CA THR A 6 2.85 3.47 3.94
C THR A 6 2.24 3.55 5.35
N SER A 7 0.92 3.68 5.43
CA SER A 7 0.16 3.56 6.69
C SER A 7 -1.03 2.63 6.53
N ASN A 8 -1.36 1.90 7.59
CA ASN A 8 -2.50 0.99 7.62
C ASN A 8 -3.81 1.72 7.32
N GLY A 9 -4.71 1.02 6.62
CA GLY A 9 -6.13 1.36 6.53
C GLY A 9 -6.91 0.22 7.19
N THR A 10 -7.68 -0.52 6.40
CA THR A 10 -8.17 -1.84 6.84
C THR A 10 -7.10 -2.92 6.70
N ALA A 11 -6.19 -2.79 5.72
CA ALA A 11 -5.01 -3.63 5.60
C ALA A 11 -3.96 -3.23 6.65
N VAL A 12 -3.36 -4.22 7.28
CA VAL A 12 -2.40 -4.17 8.38
C VAL A 12 -1.01 -4.60 7.90
N ALA A 13 -0.02 -3.72 8.11
CA ALA A 13 1.36 -4.04 7.81
C ALA A 13 1.85 -5.25 8.62
N GLY A 14 2.51 -6.19 7.95
CA GLY A 14 3.00 -7.45 8.51
C GLY A 14 2.01 -8.60 8.42
N THR A 15 0.73 -8.32 8.14
CA THR A 15 -0.29 -9.34 7.82
C THR A 15 -0.61 -9.31 6.33
N ASP A 16 -1.01 -8.14 5.81
CA ASP A 16 -1.60 -8.03 4.47
C ASP A 16 -0.63 -7.37 3.46
N TYR A 17 0.31 -6.57 3.97
CA TYR A 17 1.37 -5.97 3.16
C TYR A 17 2.63 -5.70 3.99
N THR A 18 3.77 -5.50 3.33
CA THR A 18 5.00 -5.07 4.01
C THR A 18 5.07 -3.55 4.09
N ALA A 19 5.21 -3.00 5.30
CA ALA A 19 5.40 -1.56 5.48
C ALA A 19 6.61 -1.07 4.66
N SER A 20 6.41 0.00 3.90
CA SER A 20 7.42 0.57 3.02
C SER A 20 7.58 2.06 3.30
N THR A 21 8.83 2.50 3.41
CA THR A 21 9.20 3.91 3.56
C THR A 21 10.52 4.17 2.86
N GLY A 22 10.74 5.40 2.41
CA GLY A 22 11.98 5.77 1.77
C GLY A 22 12.04 7.22 1.30
N VAL A 23 13.13 7.54 0.62
CA VAL A 23 13.37 8.86 0.00
C VAL A 23 13.53 8.67 -1.50
N ILE A 24 12.75 9.41 -2.26
CA ILE A 24 12.73 9.41 -3.71
C ILE A 24 13.54 10.60 -4.23
N GLU A 25 14.49 10.32 -5.12
CA GLU A 25 15.23 11.35 -5.84
C GLU A 25 14.65 11.58 -7.24
N PHE A 26 14.39 12.84 -7.56
CA PHE A 26 14.02 13.28 -8.89
C PHE A 26 15.22 14.01 -9.50
N ALA A 27 15.90 13.35 -10.42
CA ALA A 27 16.93 13.98 -11.25
C ALA A 27 16.29 15.07 -12.15
N ALA A 28 17.09 16.02 -12.61
CA ALA A 28 16.61 17.09 -13.48
C ALA A 28 15.87 16.53 -14.71
N GLY A 29 14.65 17.03 -14.95
CA GLY A 29 13.79 16.60 -16.05
C GLY A 29 12.99 15.31 -15.79
N VAL A 30 13.21 14.60 -14.68
CA VAL A 30 12.40 13.43 -14.29
C VAL A 30 11.18 13.90 -13.52
N THR A 31 10.00 13.51 -13.98
CA THR A 31 8.71 13.92 -13.38
C THR A 31 7.95 12.77 -12.72
N SER A 32 8.40 11.52 -12.88
CA SER A 32 7.75 10.33 -12.32
C SER A 32 8.75 9.34 -11.74
N ARG A 33 8.36 8.68 -10.64
CA ARG A 33 9.09 7.60 -9.98
C ARG A 33 8.09 6.55 -9.50
N THR A 34 8.55 5.30 -9.39
CA THR A 34 7.74 4.17 -8.90
C THR A 34 8.18 3.80 -7.50
N VAL A 35 7.21 3.55 -6.63
CA VAL A 35 7.40 2.94 -5.31
C VAL A 35 6.82 1.53 -5.36
N HIS A 36 7.55 0.56 -4.80
CA HIS A 36 7.09 -0.82 -4.67
C HIS A 36 6.66 -1.09 -3.23
N VAL A 37 5.51 -1.75 -3.08
CA VAL A 37 4.95 -2.22 -1.80
C VAL A 37 4.59 -3.68 -2.01
N ASP A 38 5.16 -4.56 -1.21
CA ASP A 38 4.92 -6.00 -1.32
C ASP A 38 3.63 -6.38 -0.60
N ILE A 39 2.80 -7.20 -1.25
CA ILE A 39 1.55 -7.73 -0.70
C ILE A 39 1.80 -9.12 -0.12
N LEU A 40 1.23 -9.38 1.04
CA LEU A 40 1.32 -10.64 1.76
C LEU A 40 -0.03 -11.35 1.62
N GLY A 41 -0.18 -12.18 0.58
CA GLY A 41 -1.39 -12.96 0.38
C GLY A 41 -1.38 -14.27 1.17
N ASP A 42 -2.56 -14.73 1.57
CA ASP A 42 -2.76 -16.07 2.10
C ASP A 42 -3.86 -16.85 1.33
N GLY A 43 -4.61 -17.73 2.00
CA GLY A 43 -5.68 -18.52 1.38
C GLY A 43 -7.01 -18.42 2.15
N VAL A 44 -7.13 -17.44 3.04
CA VAL A 44 -8.30 -17.19 3.87
C VAL A 44 -9.13 -16.11 3.19
N ALA A 45 -10.43 -16.40 3.00
CA ALA A 45 -11.31 -15.42 2.39
C ALA A 45 -11.54 -14.21 3.31
N GLU A 46 -11.17 -13.04 2.81
CA GLU A 46 -11.27 -11.75 3.47
C GLU A 46 -12.10 -10.76 2.64
N SER A 47 -12.38 -9.58 3.22
CA SER A 47 -12.91 -8.46 2.43
C SER A 47 -11.77 -7.77 1.68
N ASN A 48 -12.07 -6.99 0.65
CA ASN A 48 -11.06 -6.10 0.08
C ASN A 48 -10.56 -5.12 1.14
N GLU A 49 -9.25 -4.89 1.15
CA GLU A 49 -8.62 -4.08 2.17
C GLU A 49 -7.84 -2.92 1.57
N THR A 50 -7.52 -1.91 2.40
CA THR A 50 -6.86 -0.70 1.95
C THR A 50 -5.71 -0.29 2.86
N PHE A 51 -4.67 0.29 2.26
CA PHE A 51 -3.62 1.03 2.96
C PHE A 51 -3.40 2.37 2.25
N THR A 52 -2.62 3.26 2.85
CA THR A 52 -2.29 4.56 2.25
C THR A 52 -0.80 4.72 2.04
N VAL A 53 -0.41 5.49 1.02
CA VAL A 53 0.95 5.97 0.81
C VAL A 53 0.93 7.48 0.94
N THR A 54 1.76 8.03 1.83
CA THR A 54 1.86 9.48 2.05
C THR A 54 3.23 10.00 1.65
N LEU A 55 3.25 11.08 0.88
CA LEU A 55 4.46 11.85 0.54
C LEU A 55 4.72 12.93 1.60
N SER A 56 5.99 13.15 1.93
CA SER A 56 6.39 14.17 2.91
C SER A 56 7.77 14.76 2.60
N SER A 57 8.13 15.81 3.33
CA SER A 57 9.47 16.44 3.29
C SER A 57 10.00 16.74 1.88
N PRO A 58 9.26 17.44 1.02
CA PRO A 58 9.73 17.75 -0.32
C PRO A 58 10.90 18.75 -0.25
N THR A 59 11.91 18.53 -1.08
CA THR A 59 13.02 19.49 -1.27
C THR A 59 12.99 20.02 -2.69
N GLY A 60 12.85 21.33 -2.85
CA GLY A 60 12.82 22.01 -4.16
C GLY A 60 11.49 21.86 -4.92
N ALA A 61 10.42 21.43 -4.24
CA ALA A 61 9.09 21.24 -4.82
C ALA A 61 8.00 21.47 -3.76
N THR A 62 6.75 21.59 -4.22
CA THR A 62 5.55 21.58 -3.38
C THR A 62 4.78 20.29 -3.63
N ILE A 63 4.28 19.65 -2.57
CA ILE A 63 3.36 18.52 -2.69
C ILE A 63 1.95 19.08 -2.88
N ALA A 64 1.39 18.92 -4.09
CA ALA A 64 0.01 19.33 -4.39
C ALA A 64 -1.01 18.26 -4.02
N ASP A 65 -0.66 17.00 -4.27
CA ASP A 65 -1.38 15.81 -3.80
C ASP A 65 -0.36 14.86 -3.17
N GLY A 66 -0.56 14.56 -1.90
CA GLY A 66 0.42 13.90 -1.05
C GLY A 66 -0.02 12.55 -0.52
N SER A 67 -1.18 12.05 -0.90
CA SER A 67 -1.71 10.79 -0.38
C SER A 67 -2.39 9.98 -1.46
N ALA A 68 -2.15 8.67 -1.47
CA ALA A 68 -2.83 7.72 -2.34
C ALA A 68 -3.34 6.53 -1.52
N VAL A 69 -4.50 6.00 -1.89
CA VAL A 69 -5.05 4.75 -1.33
C VAL A 69 -4.67 3.59 -2.24
N GLY A 70 -4.05 2.55 -1.67
CA GLY A 70 -3.87 1.26 -2.30
C GLY A 70 -4.95 0.29 -1.83
N THR A 71 -5.53 -0.48 -2.75
CA THR A 71 -6.52 -1.52 -2.45
C THR A 71 -5.92 -2.90 -2.71
N ILE A 72 -6.00 -3.79 -1.73
CA ILE A 72 -5.71 -5.21 -1.85
C ILE A 72 -7.05 -5.90 -2.13
N THR A 73 -7.16 -6.56 -3.28
CA THR A 73 -8.36 -7.27 -3.68
C THR A 73 -8.26 -8.73 -3.25
N ASN A 74 -9.23 -9.20 -2.46
CA ASN A 74 -9.32 -10.60 -2.08
C ASN A 74 -9.61 -11.46 -3.32
N ASP A 75 -8.79 -12.48 -3.56
CA ASP A 75 -8.96 -13.49 -4.61
C ASP A 75 -9.33 -14.88 -4.07
N ASP A 76 -9.45 -15.02 -2.75
CA ASP A 76 -9.86 -16.25 -2.08
C ASP A 76 -11.38 -16.44 -1.98
N VAL A 77 -11.79 -17.70 -1.87
CA VAL A 77 -13.20 -18.10 -1.76
C VAL A 77 -13.45 -18.72 -0.39
N ALA A 78 -14.51 -18.28 0.28
CA ALA A 78 -14.90 -18.85 1.57
C ALA A 78 -15.19 -20.35 1.43
N THR A 79 -14.45 -21.19 2.16
CA THR A 79 -14.77 -22.62 2.26
C THR A 79 -16.06 -22.77 3.08
N PRO A 80 -17.10 -23.44 2.56
CA PRO A 80 -18.30 -23.68 3.35
C PRO A 80 -17.95 -24.60 4.53
N THR A 81 -18.31 -24.18 5.75
CA THR A 81 -18.25 -25.06 6.92
C THR A 81 -19.16 -26.27 6.63
N PRO A 82 -18.66 -27.53 6.70
CA PRO A 82 -19.53 -28.68 6.53
C PRO A 82 -20.64 -28.63 7.58
N GLY A 83 -21.87 -28.39 7.14
CA GLY A 83 -23.04 -28.44 8.01
C GLY A 83 -23.14 -29.86 8.57
N ASN A 84 -23.10 -29.98 9.90
CA ASN A 84 -23.43 -31.23 10.57
C ASN A 84 -24.91 -31.53 10.35
N SER A 85 -25.18 -32.46 9.43
CA SER A 85 -26.50 -33.12 9.33
C SER A 85 -26.65 -34.17 10.42
#